data_AF-A0A219B2C5-F1
#
_entry.id   AF-A0A219B2C5-F1
#
_cell.length_a   1.000
_cell.length_b   1.000
_cell.length_c   1.000
_cell.angle_alpha   90.00
_cell.angle_beta   90.00
_cell.angle_gamma   90.00
#
_symmetry.space_group_name_H-M   'P 1'
#
loop_
_entity.id
_entity.type
_entity.pdbx_description
1 polymer ?
#
loop_
_entity_poly.entity_id
_entity_poly.type
_entity_poly.pdbx_seq_one_letter_code
_entity_poly.pdbx_strand_id
1 'polypeptide(L)'
;MLNERLTAAQSVAARLHEAEAALDQAIQAAALLSAEMPRARADAKVSALFGQEAMESAHGVLAQLVGARRDLCDTHERLDGVKSGIGLKTRMLGAGYPKPIPDSASLAAEERAEAGGPNSGLTVVGQ
;
A
#
# COMPACT_ATOMS: atom_id res chain seq x y z
N MET A 1 -27.49 6.35 19.62
CA MET A 1 -26.27 5.72 20.16
C MET A 1 -25.06 6.06 19.28
N LEU A 2 -24.07 6.83 19.77
CA LEU A 2 -22.84 7.15 19.01
C LEU A 2 -21.75 6.09 19.23
N ASN A 3 -21.56 5.67 20.48
CA ASN A 3 -20.58 4.64 20.85
C ASN A 3 -20.82 3.31 20.14
N GLU A 4 -22.07 2.85 20.06
CA GLU A 4 -22.40 1.61 19.32
C GLU A 4 -22.04 1.70 17.84
N ARG A 5 -22.30 2.84 17.19
CA ARG A 5 -21.91 3.08 15.79
C ARG A 5 -20.39 3.09 15.62
N LEU A 6 -19.67 3.68 16.56
CA LEU A 6 -18.21 3.70 16.56
C LEU A 6 -17.64 2.28 16.74
N THR A 7 -18.13 1.52 17.71
CA THR A 7 -17.72 0.12 17.95
C THR A 7 -17.99 -0.75 16.72
N ALA A 8 -19.16 -0.61 16.10
CA ALA A 8 -19.49 -1.33 14.87
C ALA A 8 -18.53 -0.96 13.72
N ALA A 9 -18.25 0.33 13.52
CA ALA A 9 -17.33 0.81 12.49
C ALA A 9 -15.89 0.30 12.71
N GLN A 10 -15.42 0.28 13.97
CA GLN A 10 -14.11 -0.27 14.33
C GLN A 10 -14.04 -1.77 14.08
N SER A 11 -15.09 -2.52 14.41
CA SER A 11 -15.14 -3.96 14.15
C SER A 11 -15.08 -4.27 12.65
N VAL A 12 -15.83 -3.54 11.83
CA VAL A 12 -15.80 -3.69 10.36
C VAL A 12 -14.41 -3.33 9.81
N ALA A 13 -13.81 -2.23 10.26
CA ALA A 13 -12.47 -1.84 9.82
C ALA A 13 -11.41 -2.89 10.17
N ALA A 14 -11.46 -3.47 11.38
CA ALA A 14 -10.56 -4.54 11.79
C ALA A 14 -10.70 -5.78 10.90
N ARG A 15 -11.94 -6.21 10.61
CA ARG A 15 -12.22 -7.35 9.73
C ARG A 15 -11.77 -7.09 8.28
N LEU A 16 -11.92 -5.87 7.80
CA LEU A 16 -11.51 -5.49 6.45
C LEU A 16 -9.98 -5.61 6.29
N HIS A 17 -9.22 -5.05 7.23
CA HIS A 17 -7.76 -5.16 7.21
C HIS A 17 -7.26 -6.60 7.35
N GLU A 18 -7.93 -7.41 8.19
CA GLU A 18 -7.63 -8.84 8.31
C GLU A 18 -7.85 -9.56 6.97
N ALA A 19 -8.94 -9.24 6.25
CA ALA A 19 -9.22 -9.81 4.94
C ALA A 19 -8.22 -9.36 3.86
N GLU A 20 -7.84 -8.08 3.84
CA GLU A 20 -6.79 -7.56 2.94
C GLU A 20 -5.46 -8.29 3.14
N ALA A 21 -5.03 -8.44 4.40
CA ALA A 21 -3.79 -9.14 4.74
C ALA A 21 -3.82 -10.63 4.36
N ALA A 22 -4.96 -11.30 4.57
CA ALA A 22 -5.13 -12.69 4.17
C ALA A 22 -5.04 -12.87 2.64
N LEU A 23 -5.58 -11.94 1.86
CA LEU A 23 -5.44 -11.98 0.40
C LEU A 23 -3.99 -11.76 -0.04
N ASP A 24 -3.26 -10.84 0.59
CA ASP A 24 -1.83 -10.62 0.26
C ASP A 24 -0.99 -11.89 0.52
N GLN A 25 -1.25 -12.60 1.62
CA GLN A 25 -0.62 -13.89 1.90
C GLN A 25 -0.99 -14.95 0.87
N ALA A 26 -2.26 -15.01 0.46
CA ALA A 26 -2.72 -15.94 -0.57
C ALA A 26 -2.08 -15.65 -1.94
N ILE A 27 -1.96 -14.37 -2.32
CA ILE A 27 -1.29 -13.93 -3.56
C ILE A 27 0.17 -14.35 -3.52
N GLN A 28 0.87 -14.14 -2.42
CA GLN A 28 2.27 -14.56 -2.26
C GLN A 28 2.42 -16.07 -2.47
N ALA A 29 1.60 -16.88 -1.81
CA ALA A 29 1.66 -18.33 -1.93
C ALA A 29 1.37 -18.81 -3.37
N ALA A 30 0.35 -18.26 -4.01
CA ALA A 30 -0.02 -18.60 -5.39
C ALA A 30 1.05 -18.17 -6.41
N ALA A 31 1.69 -17.01 -6.21
CA ALA A 31 2.79 -16.54 -7.04
C ALA A 31 4.03 -17.43 -6.91
N LEU A 32 4.38 -17.85 -5.68
CA LEU A 32 5.48 -18.78 -5.45
C LEU A 32 5.22 -20.14 -6.12
N LEU A 33 4.01 -20.68 -6.00
CA LEU A 33 3.63 -21.91 -6.71
C LEU A 33 3.78 -21.74 -8.23
N SER A 34 3.25 -20.65 -8.78
CA SER A 34 3.29 -20.36 -10.22
C SER A 34 4.72 -20.23 -10.74
N ALA A 35 5.64 -19.69 -9.95
CA ALA A 35 7.08 -19.60 -10.28
C ALA A 35 7.80 -20.95 -10.14
N GLU A 36 7.40 -21.78 -9.18
CA GLU A 36 8.04 -23.06 -8.89
C GLU A 36 7.73 -24.11 -9.96
N MET A 37 6.51 -24.13 -10.52
CA MET A 37 6.11 -25.10 -11.55
C MET A 37 7.03 -25.18 -12.78
N PRO A 38 7.35 -24.07 -13.49
CA PRO A 38 8.27 -24.13 -14.63
C PRO A 38 9.71 -24.47 -14.22
N ARG A 39 10.14 -24.08 -13.01
CA ARG A 39 11.46 -24.41 -12.45
C ARG A 39 11.57 -25.92 -12.22
N ALA A 40 10.64 -26.49 -11.46
CA ALA A 40 10.56 -27.92 -11.19
C ALA A 40 10.49 -28.76 -12.47
N ARG A 41 9.73 -28.29 -13.47
CA ARG A 41 9.66 -28.91 -14.80
C ARG A 41 11.04 -28.94 -15.48
N ALA A 42 11.75 -27.81 -15.47
CA ALA A 42 13.09 -27.71 -16.08
C ALA A 42 14.11 -28.61 -15.35
N ASP A 43 14.10 -28.60 -14.02
CA ASP A 43 14.98 -29.44 -13.18
C ASP A 43 14.74 -30.93 -13.44
N ALA A 44 13.48 -31.34 -13.64
CA ALA A 44 13.09 -32.71 -13.96
C ALA A 44 13.37 -33.11 -15.42
N LYS A 45 13.81 -32.19 -16.30
CA LYS A 45 14.08 -32.42 -17.73
C LYS A 45 12.91 -33.05 -18.49
N VAL A 46 11.68 -32.71 -18.10
CA VAL A 46 10.46 -33.16 -18.78
C VAL A 46 9.98 -32.15 -19.82
N SER A 47 9.10 -32.59 -20.72
CA SER A 47 8.52 -31.76 -21.78
C SER A 47 7.88 -30.47 -21.25
N ALA A 48 7.96 -29.41 -22.05
CA ALA A 48 7.33 -28.12 -21.73
C ALA A 48 5.80 -28.22 -21.55
N LEU A 49 5.16 -29.17 -22.23
CA LEU A 49 3.72 -29.43 -22.16
C LEU A 49 3.31 -30.19 -20.89
N PHE A 50 4.26 -30.79 -20.18
CA PHE A 50 3.96 -31.51 -18.95
C PHE A 50 3.49 -30.54 -17.86
N GLY A 51 2.25 -30.74 -17.39
CA GLY A 51 1.65 -29.88 -16.36
C GLY A 51 1.18 -28.51 -16.84
N GLN A 52 1.10 -28.28 -18.15
CA GLN A 52 0.67 -26.99 -18.73
C GLN A 52 -0.73 -26.57 -18.25
N GLU A 53 -1.72 -27.46 -18.29
CA GLU A 53 -3.09 -27.17 -17.82
C GLU A 53 -3.13 -26.83 -16.33
N ALA A 54 -2.33 -27.52 -15.51
CA ALA A 54 -2.21 -27.22 -14.09
C ALA A 54 -1.56 -25.84 -13.86
N MET A 55 -0.57 -25.48 -14.68
CA MET A 55 0.08 -24.17 -14.63
C MET A 55 -0.91 -23.05 -15.01
N GLU A 56 -1.70 -23.26 -16.06
CA GLU A 56 -2.76 -22.33 -16.46
C GLU A 56 -3.80 -22.15 -15.34
N SER A 57 -4.23 -23.24 -14.71
CA SER A 57 -5.13 -23.18 -13.56
C SER A 57 -4.54 -22.40 -12.38
N ALA A 58 -3.26 -22.60 -12.06
CA ALA A 58 -2.58 -21.89 -10.97
C ALA A 58 -2.49 -20.37 -11.24
N HIS A 59 -2.13 -19.99 -12.47
CA HIS A 59 -2.11 -18.58 -12.88
C HIS A 59 -3.52 -17.97 -12.91
N GLY A 60 -4.54 -18.74 -13.28
CA GLY A 60 -5.94 -18.32 -13.21
C GLY A 60 -6.38 -17.98 -11.78
N VAL A 61 -6.01 -18.81 -10.80
CA VAL A 61 -6.24 -18.52 -9.38
C VAL A 61 -5.49 -17.27 -8.93
N LEU A 62 -4.22 -17.12 -9.32
CA LEU A 62 -3.42 -15.93 -8.98
C LEU A 62 -4.08 -14.65 -9.51
N ALA A 63 -4.56 -14.66 -10.76
CA ALA A 63 -5.26 -13.52 -11.35
C ALA A 63 -6.55 -13.18 -10.58
N GLN A 64 -7.33 -14.18 -10.19
CA GLN A 64 -8.54 -13.98 -9.39
C GLN A 64 -8.24 -13.38 -8.02
N LEU A 65 -7.17 -13.81 -7.34
CA LEU A 65 -6.76 -13.26 -6.05
C LEU A 65 -6.35 -11.79 -6.15
N VAL A 66 -5.61 -11.42 -7.20
CA VAL A 66 -5.22 -10.02 -7.45
C VAL A 66 -6.47 -9.16 -7.72
N GLY A 67 -7.42 -9.67 -8.48
CA GLY A 67 -8.72 -9.02 -8.69
C GLY A 67 -9.50 -8.84 -7.38
N ALA A 68 -9.62 -9.90 -6.58
CA ALA A 68 -10.30 -9.85 -5.28
C ALA A 68 -9.68 -8.83 -4.33
N ARG A 69 -8.35 -8.67 -4.34
CA ARG A 69 -7.68 -7.64 -3.54
C ARG A 69 -8.10 -6.24 -3.98
N ARG A 70 -8.17 -6.00 -5.29
CA ARG A 70 -8.65 -4.71 -5.82
C ARG A 70 -10.09 -4.42 -5.37
N ASP A 71 -10.97 -5.41 -5.45
CA ASP A 71 -12.36 -5.28 -5.03
C ASP A 71 -12.49 -4.98 -3.51
N LEU A 72 -11.61 -5.54 -2.68
CA LEU A 72 -11.54 -5.18 -1.25
C LEU A 72 -11.05 -3.76 -1.01
N CYS A 73 -10.03 -3.29 -1.73
CA CYS A 73 -9.58 -1.89 -1.64
C CYS A 73 -10.70 -0.92 -2.06
N ASP A 74 -11.42 -1.22 -3.15
CA ASP A 74 -12.57 -0.41 -3.57
C ASP A 74 -13.69 -0.44 -2.51
N THR A 75 -13.87 -1.58 -1.81
CA THR A 75 -14.81 -1.70 -0.68
C THR A 75 -14.37 -0.83 0.50
N HIS A 76 -13.08 -0.79 0.81
CA HIS A 76 -12.48 0.07 1.83
C HIS A 76 -12.81 1.54 1.56
N GLU A 77 -12.54 2.03 0.36
CA GLU A 77 -12.82 3.42 -0.04
C GLU A 77 -14.31 3.77 0.12
N ARG A 78 -15.20 2.85 -0.27
CA ARG A 78 -16.66 3.02 -0.11
C ARG A 78 -17.08 3.08 1.36
N LEU A 79 -16.50 2.22 2.21
CA LEU A 79 -16.78 2.22 3.64
C LEU A 79 -16.32 3.51 4.33
N ASP A 80 -15.23 4.11 3.88
CA ASP A 80 -14.80 5.43 4.35
C ASP A 80 -15.79 6.54 3.99
N GLY A 81 -16.40 6.46 2.81
CA GLY A 81 -17.54 7.30 2.44
C GLY A 81 -18.75 7.11 3.38
N VAL A 82 -19.07 5.87 3.76
CA VAL A 82 -20.20 5.56 4.65
C VAL A 82 -19.97 6.09 6.07
N LYS A 83 -18.76 5.99 6.63
CA LYS A 83 -18.41 6.57 7.95
C LYS A 83 -18.78 8.05 8.01
N SER A 84 -18.56 8.77 6.91
CA SER A 84 -18.90 10.19 6.79
C SER A 84 -20.41 10.46 6.83
N GLY A 85 -21.23 9.57 6.27
CA GLY A 85 -22.69 9.67 6.24
C GLY A 85 -23.36 9.37 7.59
N ILE A 86 -22.76 8.51 8.42
CA ILE A 86 -23.33 8.13 9.74
C ILE A 86 -22.90 9.05 10.90
N GLY A 87 -22.29 10.20 10.59
CA GLY A 87 -21.84 11.16 11.60
C GLY A 87 -20.58 10.76 12.36
N LEU A 88 -19.81 9.80 11.82
CA LEU A 88 -18.47 9.43 12.29
C LEU A 88 -17.37 10.14 11.50
N LYS A 89 -17.68 11.25 10.81
CA LYS A 89 -16.66 12.09 10.18
C LYS A 89 -15.59 12.38 11.23
N THR A 90 -14.35 12.10 10.87
CA THR A 90 -13.17 12.50 11.62
C THR A 90 -13.31 13.99 11.93
N ARG A 91 -13.74 14.34 13.15
CA ARG A 91 -13.26 15.57 13.75
C ARG A 91 -11.76 15.37 13.69
N MET A 92 -11.06 16.21 12.94
CA MET A 92 -9.64 16.42 13.12
C MET A 92 -9.43 16.52 14.64
N LEU A 93 -9.03 15.40 15.25
CA LEU A 93 -8.27 15.43 16.48
C LEU A 93 -6.93 15.95 16.01
N GLY A 94 -6.88 17.24 15.66
CA GLY A 94 -5.66 18.00 15.90
C GLY A 94 -5.41 17.74 17.36
N ALA A 95 -4.48 16.83 17.65
CA ALA A 95 -4.00 16.61 18.99
C ALA A 95 -3.80 18.01 19.55
N GLY A 96 -4.37 18.33 20.71
CA GLY A 96 -4.34 19.65 21.33
C GLY A 96 -2.94 20.18 21.67
N TYR A 97 -1.91 19.64 21.02
CA TYR A 97 -0.62 20.25 20.84
C TYR A 97 -0.72 21.36 19.80
N PRO A 98 -0.32 22.60 20.13
CA PRO A 98 -0.01 23.55 19.09
C PRO A 98 1.04 22.88 18.19
N LYS A 99 0.74 22.76 16.89
CA LYS A 99 1.78 22.56 15.88
C LYS A 99 2.86 23.58 16.24
N PRO A 100 4.14 23.18 16.46
CA PRO A 100 5.17 24.17 16.76
C PRO A 100 5.09 25.19 15.64
N ILE A 101 4.68 26.41 15.98
CA ILE A 101 4.83 27.53 15.09
C ILE A 101 6.35 27.70 15.13
N PRO A 102 7.08 27.42 14.04
CA PRO A 102 8.49 27.76 14.01
C PRO A 102 8.56 29.23 14.40
N ASP A 103 9.33 29.56 15.44
CA ASP A 103 9.53 30.95 15.75
C ASP A 103 10.10 31.61 14.49
N SER A 104 9.81 32.88 14.28
CA SER A 104 10.32 33.60 13.10
C SER A 104 11.85 33.52 12.97
N ALA A 105 12.56 33.13 14.03
CA ALA A 105 13.99 32.88 14.02
C ALA A 105 14.37 31.55 13.34
N SER A 106 13.58 30.49 13.49
CA SER A 106 13.84 29.18 12.85
C SER A 106 13.53 29.19 11.36
N LEU A 107 12.52 29.94 10.91
CA LEU A 107 12.23 30.16 9.48
C LEU A 107 13.36 30.93 8.79
N ALA A 108 13.92 31.94 9.47
CA ALA A 108 15.05 32.72 8.96
C ALA A 108 16.37 31.92 8.94
N ALA A 109 16.51 30.90 9.79
CA ALA A 109 17.67 30.01 9.81
C ALA A 109 17.64 29.00 8.64
N GLU A 110 16.46 28.46 8.31
CA GLU A 110 16.28 27.58 7.15
C GLU A 110 16.47 28.34 5.83
N GLU A 111 15.92 29.55 5.70
CA GLU A 111 16.07 30.38 4.49
C GLU A 111 17.54 30.84 4.27
N ARG A 112 18.28 31.08 5.35
CA ARG A 112 19.72 31.40 5.28
C ARG A 112 20.62 30.19 5.01
N ALA A 113 20.20 28.98 5.40
CA ALA A 113 20.93 27.76 5.09
C ALA A 113 20.79 27.39 3.61
N GLU A 114 19.65 27.67 2.98
CA GLU A 114 19.40 27.37 1.56
C GLU A 114 20.04 28.39 0.60
N ALA A 115 20.19 29.65 1.02
CA ALA A 115 20.81 30.72 0.22
C ALA A 115 22.37 30.72 0.24
N GLY A 116 23.00 29.77 0.93
CA GLY A 116 24.45 29.74 1.19
C GLY A 116 25.24 28.64 0.48
N GLY A 117 24.69 27.98 -0.55
CA GLY A 117 25.40 26.96 -1.33
C GLY A 117 26.47 27.57 -2.26
N PRO A 118 27.75 27.19 -2.16
CA PRO A 118 28.80 27.78 -3.00
C PRO A 118 28.72 27.27 -4.44
N ASN A 119 28.14 28.09 -5.34
CA ASN A 119 28.49 28.04 -6.75
C ASN A 119 29.83 28.77 -6.96
N SER A 120 30.94 28.05 -6.83
CA SER A 120 32.24 28.51 -7.28
C SER A 120 33.07 27.31 -7.71
N GLY A 121 33.24 27.13 -9.03
CA GLY A 121 34.30 26.26 -9.58
C GLY A 121 33.96 25.42 -10.81
N LEU A 122 33.10 25.88 -11.73
CA LEU A 122 33.10 25.33 -13.09
C LEU A 122 34.08 26.15 -13.96
N THR A 123 35.38 25.86 -13.84
CA THR A 123 36.39 26.39 -14.77
C THR A 123 36.22 25.67 -16.11
N VAL A 124 35.61 26.38 -17.05
CA VAL A 124 35.78 26.13 -18.49
C VAL A 124 37.25 26.38 -18.82
N VAL A 125 38.00 25.32 -19.16
CA VAL A 125 39.23 25.45 -19.95
C VAL A 125 38.96 24.76 -21.28
N GLY A 126 38.66 25.57 -22.29
CA GLY A 126 38.80 25.19 -23.68
C GLY A 126 39.95 25.99 -24.28
N GLN A 127 41.02 25.29 -24.66
CA GLN A 127 41.84 25.52 -25.86
C GLN A 127 42.45 24.18 -26.26
#